data_AF-A0A067EZF4-F1
#
_entry.id   AF-A0A067EZF4-F1
#
_cell.length_a   1.000
_cell.length_b   1.000
_cell.length_c   1.000
_cell.angle_alpha   90.00
_cell.angle_beta   90.00
_cell.angle_gamma   90.00
#
_symmetry.space_group_name_H-M   'P 1'
#
loop_
_entity.id
_entity.type
_entity.pdbx_description
1 polymer ?
#
loop_
_entity_poly.entity_id
_entity_poly.type
_entity_poly.pdbx_seq_one_letter_code
_entity_poly.pdbx_strand_id
1 'polypeptide(L)'
;MEIKNLLLSLFLLLSISNIAFADDSDDCVYTVYIRTGSIFKGGTDSIIGVTLYDAVGDGVRISNLEAWGGLMGPGYNYFERGNLDIFSGRGPCLGGPVCALNLSSDGSGEHHGWYCNYVEVTSTGVHTRCAQQQFTIEQWLATDTSPYELSVFRIIATM
;
A
#
# COMPACT_ATOMS: atom_id res chain seq x y z
N MET A 1 46.97 -26.51 29.01
CA MET A 1 46.56 -26.83 27.62
C MET A 1 45.04 -26.89 27.46
N GLU A 2 44.27 -26.90 28.55
CA GLU A 2 42.79 -27.01 28.58
C GLU A 2 42.05 -25.71 28.17
N ILE A 3 42.49 -24.54 28.64
CA ILE A 3 41.73 -23.27 28.51
C ILE A 3 41.69 -22.75 27.06
N LYS A 4 42.75 -23.01 26.27
CA LYS A 4 42.80 -22.58 24.86
C LYS A 4 41.77 -23.33 24.01
N ASN A 5 41.49 -24.60 24.31
CA ASN A 5 40.51 -25.41 23.58
C ASN A 5 39.07 -25.00 23.93
N LEU A 6 38.82 -24.57 25.17
CA LEU A 6 37.52 -24.05 25.62
C LEU A 6 37.19 -22.69 24.99
N LEU A 7 38.20 -21.82 24.86
CA LEU A 7 38.05 -20.53 24.18
C LEU A 7 37.88 -20.70 22.66
N LEU A 8 38.59 -21.65 22.05
CA LEU A 8 38.46 -21.95 20.62
C LEU A 8 37.06 -22.49 20.27
N SER A 9 36.49 -23.32 21.14
CA SER A 9 35.13 -23.86 20.98
C SER A 9 34.05 -22.79 21.22
N LEU A 10 34.27 -21.84 22.15
CA LEU A 10 33.38 -20.70 22.35
C LEU A 10 33.36 -19.74 21.14
N PHE A 11 34.52 -19.51 20.51
CA PHE A 11 34.62 -18.74 19.27
C PHE A 11 33.96 -19.43 18.07
N LEU A 12 34.01 -20.77 18.01
CA LEU A 12 33.32 -21.56 16.98
C LEU A 12 31.79 -21.53 17.14
N LEU A 13 31.28 -21.46 18.38
CA LEU A 13 29.84 -21.38 18.66
C LEU A 13 29.27 -19.98 18.40
N LEU A 14 30.05 -18.92 18.66
CA LEU A 14 29.69 -17.53 18.35
C LEU A 14 29.67 -17.22 16.85
N SER A 15 30.28 -18.05 16.01
CA SER A 15 30.27 -17.89 14.55
C SER A 15 29.07 -18.55 13.86
N ILE A 16 28.28 -19.36 14.57
CA ILE A 16 27.17 -20.15 13.99
C ILE A 16 25.80 -19.42 14.10
N SER A 17 25.70 -18.30 14.82
CA SER A 17 24.41 -17.65 15.11
C SER A 17 23.94 -16.60 14.10
N ASN A 18 24.61 -16.40 12.96
CA ASN A 18 24.07 -15.59 11.86
C ASN A 18 23.38 -16.48 10.83
N ILE A 19 22.29 -17.14 11.23
CA ILE A 19 21.33 -17.66 10.26
C ILE A 19 20.51 -16.45 9.81
N ALA A 20 20.93 -15.84 8.70
CA ALA A 20 20.06 -14.95 7.95
C ALA A 20 18.95 -15.84 7.37
N PHE A 21 17.78 -15.83 8.00
CA PHE A 21 16.57 -16.23 7.30
C PHE A 21 16.40 -15.21 6.17
N ALA A 22 16.90 -15.55 4.98
CA ALA A 22 16.35 -14.98 3.77
C ALA A 22 14.90 -15.44 3.75
N ASP A 23 14.01 -14.57 4.19
CA ASP A 23 12.59 -14.74 3.96
C ASP A 23 12.43 -14.74 2.45
N ASP A 24 12.33 -15.93 1.87
CA ASP A 24 11.91 -16.17 0.49
C ASP A 24 10.40 -15.89 0.40
N SER A 25 9.99 -14.73 0.92
CA SER A 25 8.69 -14.19 0.58
C SER A 25 8.84 -13.69 -0.86
N ASP A 26 8.12 -14.33 -1.77
CA ASP A 26 7.95 -13.78 -3.11
C ASP A 26 7.38 -12.36 -2.94
N ASP A 27 8.18 -11.36 -3.28
CA ASP A 27 7.74 -9.97 -3.37
C ASP A 27 6.90 -9.82 -4.63
N CYS A 28 5.72 -9.20 -4.48
CA CYS A 28 4.87 -8.80 -5.59
C CYS A 28 5.06 -7.31 -5.87
N VAL A 29 4.96 -6.94 -7.15
CA VAL A 29 4.85 -5.53 -7.54
C VAL A 29 3.38 -5.18 -7.61
N TYR A 30 3.01 -4.18 -6.83
CA TYR A 30 1.69 -3.58 -6.86
C TYR A 30 1.77 -2.24 -7.60
N THR A 31 0.80 -1.97 -8.46
CA THR A 31 0.61 -0.64 -9.06
C THR A 31 -0.78 -0.15 -8.69
N VAL A 32 -0.86 1.06 -8.15
CA VAL A 32 -2.09 1.69 -7.71
C VAL A 32 -2.32 2.94 -8.55
N TYR A 33 -3.50 3.03 -9.17
CA TYR A 33 -3.97 4.16 -9.94
C TYR A 33 -5.12 4.80 -9.17
N ILE A 34 -5.06 6.10 -8.92
CA ILE A 34 -6.06 6.82 -8.16
C ILE A 34 -6.62 7.94 -9.00
N ARG A 35 -7.94 7.94 -9.20
CA ARG A 35 -8.64 9.03 -9.86
C ARG A 35 -9.29 9.95 -8.83
N THR A 36 -8.71 11.13 -8.68
CA THR A 36 -9.31 12.20 -7.88
C THR A 36 -10.48 12.83 -8.65
N GLY A 37 -11.57 13.11 -7.93
CA GLY A 37 -12.77 13.71 -8.48
C GLY A 37 -12.54 15.09 -9.08
N SER A 38 -13.31 15.40 -10.12
CA SER A 38 -13.31 16.73 -10.74
C SER A 38 -14.28 17.72 -10.06
N ILE A 39 -14.86 17.36 -8.91
CA ILE A 39 -15.77 18.25 -8.18
C ILE A 39 -15.01 19.41 -7.51
N PHE A 40 -15.73 20.47 -7.17
CA PHE A 40 -15.12 21.65 -6.53
C PHE A 40 -14.47 21.25 -5.20
N LYS A 41 -13.20 21.65 -5.00
CA LYS A 41 -12.36 21.26 -3.85
C LYS A 41 -12.18 19.74 -3.67
N GLY A 42 -12.22 18.97 -4.76
CA GLY A 42 -12.06 17.51 -4.68
C GLY A 42 -10.62 17.01 -4.46
N GLY A 43 -9.61 17.88 -4.53
CA GLY A 43 -8.20 17.52 -4.31
C GLY A 43 -7.75 17.66 -2.87
N THR A 44 -6.59 17.09 -2.51
CA THR A 44 -6.08 17.13 -1.12
C THR A 44 -4.56 17.19 -0.99
N ASP A 45 -4.11 17.78 0.11
CA ASP A 45 -2.70 17.75 0.57
C ASP A 45 -2.46 16.71 1.69
N SER A 46 -3.46 15.87 1.99
CA SER A 46 -3.35 14.85 3.05
C SER A 46 -2.42 13.70 2.64
N ILE A 47 -1.90 12.97 3.64
CA ILE A 47 -1.22 11.70 3.37
C ILE A 47 -2.27 10.62 3.09
N ILE A 48 -2.21 10.05 1.89
CA ILE A 48 -3.11 8.98 1.47
C ILE A 48 -2.42 7.62 1.61
N GLY A 49 -3.13 6.70 2.27
CA GLY A 49 -2.74 5.31 2.45
C GLY A 49 -3.77 4.34 1.86
N VAL A 50 -3.32 3.13 1.58
CA VAL A 50 -4.19 2.03 1.16
C VAL A 50 -3.78 0.74 1.87
N THR A 51 -4.74 -0.10 2.22
CA THR A 51 -4.50 -1.50 2.58
C THR A 51 -5.26 -2.36 1.61
N LEU A 52 -4.56 -3.27 0.94
CA LEU A 52 -5.11 -4.23 -0.02
C LEU A 52 -5.32 -5.56 0.68
N TYR A 53 -6.37 -6.28 0.32
CA TYR A 53 -6.66 -7.60 0.88
C TYR A 53 -7.03 -8.62 -0.19
N ASP A 54 -6.68 -9.88 0.05
CA ASP A 54 -7.21 -11.01 -0.70
C ASP A 54 -8.48 -11.59 -0.05
N ALA A 55 -9.00 -12.68 -0.63
CA ALA A 55 -10.26 -13.28 -0.22
C ALA A 55 -10.21 -13.98 1.14
N VAL A 56 -9.02 -14.32 1.66
CA VAL A 56 -8.85 -14.93 2.99
C VAL A 56 -8.57 -13.89 4.07
N GLY A 57 -8.36 -12.63 3.68
CA GLY A 57 -8.18 -11.49 4.59
C GLY A 57 -6.72 -11.13 4.86
N ASP A 58 -5.76 -11.79 4.19
CA ASP A 58 -4.36 -11.37 4.22
C ASP A 58 -4.23 -10.03 3.51
N GLY A 59 -3.34 -9.16 4.00
CA GLY A 59 -3.29 -7.78 3.54
C GLY A 59 -1.92 -7.16 3.42
N VAL A 60 -1.79 -6.24 2.46
CA VAL A 60 -0.61 -5.41 2.22
C VAL A 60 -0.95 -3.97 2.56
N ARG A 61 -0.28 -3.42 3.57
CA ARG A 61 -0.50 -2.05 4.03
C ARG A 61 0.53 -1.08 3.47
N ILE A 62 0.05 -0.02 2.83
CA ILE A 62 0.82 1.12 2.34
C ILE A 62 0.32 2.36 3.06
N SER A 63 1.10 2.90 3.98
CA SER A 63 0.69 4.03 4.84
C SER A 63 0.76 5.39 4.16
N ASN A 64 1.66 5.55 3.18
CA ASN A 64 1.85 6.77 2.41
C ASN A 64 2.19 6.37 0.97
N LEU A 65 1.23 6.54 0.06
CA LEU A 65 1.37 6.14 -1.35
C LEU A 65 2.46 6.93 -2.08
N GLU A 66 2.51 8.25 -1.86
CA GLU A 66 3.51 9.12 -2.49
C GLU A 66 4.92 8.68 -2.11
N ALA A 67 5.19 8.52 -0.82
CA ALA A 67 6.50 8.12 -0.33
C ALA A 67 6.84 6.66 -0.67
N TRP A 68 5.84 5.78 -0.77
CA TRP A 68 6.05 4.37 -1.08
C TRP A 68 6.46 4.14 -2.54
N GLY A 69 5.89 4.90 -3.48
CA GLY A 69 6.13 4.62 -4.90
C GLY A 69 5.54 5.61 -5.89
N GLY A 70 5.43 6.90 -5.57
CA GLY A 70 4.92 7.91 -6.50
C GLY A 70 5.68 7.95 -7.83
N LEU A 71 4.96 7.87 -8.95
CA LEU A 71 5.52 7.78 -10.30
C LEU A 71 5.33 9.04 -11.16
N MET A 72 4.83 10.14 -10.59
CA MET A 72 4.51 11.35 -11.36
C MET A 72 5.71 12.33 -11.48
N GLY A 73 6.84 12.00 -10.86
CA GLY A 73 8.08 12.77 -10.90
C GLY A 73 8.29 13.69 -9.68
N PRO A 74 9.49 14.28 -9.55
CA PRO A 74 9.85 15.08 -8.39
C PRO A 74 9.05 16.39 -8.32
N GLY A 75 8.52 16.71 -7.14
CA GLY A 75 7.75 17.94 -6.90
C GLY A 75 6.36 17.97 -7.53
N TYR A 76 5.88 16.84 -8.05
CA TYR A 76 4.51 16.72 -8.51
C TYR A 76 3.54 16.78 -7.33
N ASN A 77 2.47 17.55 -7.46
CA ASN A 77 1.43 17.63 -6.44
C ASN A 77 0.38 16.54 -6.68
N TYR A 78 0.39 15.51 -5.83
CA TYR A 78 -0.49 14.36 -5.93
C TYR A 78 -1.89 14.67 -5.41
N PHE A 79 -2.85 13.83 -5.78
CA PHE A 79 -4.23 13.86 -5.31
C PHE A 79 -4.98 15.16 -5.62
N GLU A 80 -4.55 15.85 -6.67
CA GLU A 80 -5.18 17.10 -7.12
C GLU A 80 -6.44 16.85 -7.95
N ARG A 81 -7.34 17.85 -7.93
CA ARG A 81 -8.67 17.76 -8.54
C ARG A 81 -8.59 17.30 -10.00
N GLY A 82 -9.22 16.16 -10.28
CA GLY A 82 -9.35 15.60 -11.64
C GLY A 82 -8.13 14.80 -12.11
N ASN A 83 -7.05 14.74 -11.32
CA ASN A 83 -5.84 14.02 -11.69
C ASN A 83 -6.03 12.51 -11.60
N LEU A 84 -5.26 11.82 -12.45
CA LEU A 84 -5.00 10.39 -12.35
C LEU A 84 -3.55 10.25 -11.88
N ASP A 85 -3.38 9.74 -10.67
CA ASP A 85 -2.07 9.57 -10.06
C ASP A 85 -1.69 8.10 -9.98
N ILE A 86 -0.40 7.81 -10.18
CA ILE A 86 0.11 6.44 -10.31
C ILE A 86 1.20 6.21 -9.29
N PHE A 87 1.09 5.08 -8.60
CA PHE A 87 2.04 4.63 -7.59
C PHE A 87 2.45 3.19 -7.90
N SER A 88 3.72 2.84 -7.73
CA SER A 88 4.14 1.43 -7.81
C SER A 88 5.29 1.13 -6.87
N GLY A 89 5.20 -0.02 -6.21
CA GLY A 89 6.22 -0.49 -5.30
C GLY A 89 6.11 -1.99 -5.05
N ARG A 90 7.10 -2.51 -4.32
CA ARG A 90 7.10 -3.91 -3.86
C ARG A 90 6.43 -4.04 -2.51
N GLY A 91 5.86 -5.20 -2.27
CA GLY A 91 5.39 -5.65 -0.97
C GLY A 91 5.17 -7.17 -0.98
N PRO A 92 4.81 -7.76 0.17
CA PRO A 92 4.57 -9.20 0.26
C PRO A 92 3.53 -9.65 -0.77
N CYS A 93 3.76 -10.77 -1.46
CA CYS A 93 2.73 -11.36 -2.30
C CYS A 93 1.53 -11.80 -1.46
N LEU A 94 0.32 -11.40 -1.88
CA LEU A 94 -0.92 -11.99 -1.40
C LEU A 94 -1.10 -13.40 -2.00
N GLY A 95 -1.72 -14.30 -1.24
CA GLY A 95 -1.98 -15.67 -1.71
C GLY A 95 -3.03 -15.74 -2.82
N GLY A 96 -3.91 -14.73 -2.89
CA GLY A 96 -4.92 -14.57 -3.94
C GLY A 96 -4.93 -13.19 -4.59
N PRO A 97 -5.79 -12.98 -5.60
CA PRO A 97 -5.99 -11.66 -6.19
C PRO A 97 -6.57 -10.69 -5.15
N VAL A 98 -6.21 -9.42 -5.28
CA VAL A 98 -6.77 -8.34 -4.47
C VAL A 98 -8.28 -8.27 -4.72
N CYS A 99 -9.09 -8.42 -3.67
CA CYS A 99 -10.56 -8.38 -3.76
C CYS A 99 -11.21 -7.40 -2.77
N ALA A 100 -10.43 -6.82 -1.85
CA ALA A 100 -10.88 -5.74 -0.99
C ALA A 100 -9.79 -4.68 -0.81
N LEU A 101 -10.21 -3.45 -0.52
CA LEU A 101 -9.31 -2.37 -0.13
C LEU A 101 -9.89 -1.57 1.03
N ASN A 102 -8.98 -1.00 1.82
CA ASN A 102 -9.24 0.12 2.70
C ASN A 102 -8.44 1.32 2.20
N LEU A 103 -9.11 2.38 1.75
CA LEU A 103 -8.47 3.64 1.36
C LEU A 103 -8.59 4.62 2.53
N SER A 104 -7.50 5.28 2.90
CA SER A 104 -7.45 6.18 4.06
C SER A 104 -6.77 7.50 3.73
N SER A 105 -7.28 8.58 4.30
CA SER A 105 -6.62 9.88 4.41
C SER A 105 -6.23 10.12 5.87
N ASP A 106 -5.10 10.77 6.12
CA ASP A 106 -4.73 11.23 7.47
C ASP A 106 -5.41 12.54 7.87
N GLY A 107 -6.08 13.23 6.93
CA GLY A 107 -6.81 14.48 7.15
C GLY A 107 -5.90 15.67 7.50
N SER A 108 -4.63 15.63 7.14
CA SER A 108 -3.69 16.75 7.35
C SER A 108 -3.69 17.76 6.19
N GLY A 109 -2.99 18.88 6.36
CA GLY A 109 -2.82 19.91 5.32
C GLY A 109 -3.94 20.96 5.25
N GLU A 110 -3.71 22.01 4.45
CA GLU A 110 -4.66 23.13 4.28
C GLU A 110 -5.88 22.72 3.43
N HIS A 111 -5.75 21.69 2.61
CA HIS A 111 -6.82 21.09 1.82
C HIS A 111 -7.05 19.62 2.21
N HIS A 112 -7.44 19.38 3.46
CA HIS A 112 -7.55 18.02 4.01
C HIS A 112 -8.70 17.17 3.45
N GLY A 113 -9.78 17.80 2.96
CA GLY A 113 -10.94 17.09 2.41
C GLY A 113 -10.68 16.58 1.00
N TRP A 114 -10.90 15.29 0.75
CA TRP A 114 -10.59 14.66 -0.54
C TRP A 114 -11.79 13.96 -1.14
N TYR A 115 -12.03 14.10 -2.45
CA TYR A 115 -13.03 13.31 -3.15
C TYR A 115 -12.39 12.37 -4.15
N CYS A 116 -12.52 11.07 -3.91
CA CYS A 116 -11.97 10.03 -4.77
C CYS A 116 -13.08 9.40 -5.63
N ASN A 117 -12.86 9.28 -6.94
CA ASN A 117 -13.76 8.55 -7.82
C ASN A 117 -13.52 7.04 -7.72
N TYR A 118 -12.30 6.60 -8.00
CA TYR A 118 -11.94 5.18 -7.97
C TYR A 118 -10.47 4.96 -7.67
N VAL A 119 -10.18 3.75 -7.19
CA VAL A 119 -8.83 3.19 -7.08
C VAL A 119 -8.77 1.95 -7.95
N GLU A 120 -7.77 1.85 -8.81
CA GLU A 120 -7.47 0.65 -9.55
C GLU A 120 -6.13 0.08 -9.10
N VAL A 121 -6.06 -1.23 -8.95
CA VAL A 121 -4.89 -1.94 -8.45
C VAL A 121 -4.53 -3.05 -9.42
N THR A 122 -3.25 -3.14 -9.76
CA THR A 122 -2.68 -4.33 -10.39
C THR A 122 -1.67 -4.97 -9.45
N SER A 123 -1.59 -6.30 -9.49
CA SER A 123 -0.55 -7.07 -8.80
C SER A 123 0.12 -8.02 -9.77
N THR A 124 1.45 -8.11 -9.67
CA THR A 124 2.28 -9.01 -10.47
C THR A 124 3.31 -9.70 -9.57
N GLY A 125 3.45 -11.02 -9.72
CA GLY A 125 4.38 -11.81 -8.93
C GLY A 125 4.75 -13.11 -9.66
N VAL A 126 5.79 -13.79 -9.17
CA VAL A 126 6.18 -15.09 -9.71
C VAL A 126 5.06 -16.08 -9.37
N HIS A 127 4.44 -16.68 -10.39
CA HIS A 127 3.24 -17.55 -10.27
C HIS A 127 1.92 -16.87 -9.86
N THR A 128 1.88 -15.56 -9.66
CA THR A 128 0.64 -14.80 -9.46
C THR A 128 0.05 -14.38 -10.81
N ARG A 129 -1.22 -14.71 -11.07
CA ARG A 129 -1.91 -14.21 -12.27
C ARG A 129 -2.04 -12.69 -12.15
N CYS A 130 -1.69 -11.98 -13.22
CA CYS A 130 -1.96 -10.55 -13.32
C CYS A 130 -3.47 -10.33 -13.14
N ALA A 131 -3.83 -9.62 -12.08
CA ALA A 131 -5.20 -9.23 -11.77
C ALA A 131 -5.24 -7.70 -11.72
N GLN A 132 -6.07 -7.11 -12.57
CA GLN A 132 -6.41 -5.69 -12.52
C GLN A 132 -7.79 -5.57 -11.90
N GLN A 133 -7.89 -4.72 -10.91
CA GLN A 133 -9.10 -4.60 -10.14
C GLN A 133 -9.40 -3.15 -9.81
N GLN A 134 -10.56 -2.68 -10.23
CA GLN A 134 -11.07 -1.35 -9.92
C GLN A 134 -12.05 -1.41 -8.75
N PHE A 135 -11.95 -0.42 -7.88
CA PHE A 135 -12.80 -0.18 -6.73
C PHE A 135 -13.42 1.22 -6.87
N THR A 136 -14.74 1.26 -7.07
CA THR A 136 -15.48 2.53 -7.08
C THR A 136 -15.58 3.09 -5.66
N ILE A 137 -15.11 4.32 -5.49
CA ILE A 137 -15.14 5.03 -4.20
C ILE A 137 -16.31 6.01 -4.17
N GLU A 138 -16.32 6.97 -5.11
CA GLU A 138 -17.29 8.07 -5.27
C GLU A 138 -17.70 8.72 -3.93
N GLN A 139 -16.71 9.03 -3.10
CA GLN A 139 -16.93 9.43 -1.71
C GLN A 139 -15.92 10.49 -1.29
N TRP A 140 -16.37 11.40 -0.42
CA TRP A 140 -15.48 12.24 0.37
C TRP A 140 -14.76 11.41 1.44
N LEU A 141 -13.45 11.60 1.57
CA LEU A 141 -12.65 11.26 2.73
C LEU A 141 -12.30 12.57 3.44
N ALA A 142 -13.15 12.97 4.37
CA ALA A 142 -13.09 14.27 5.03
C ALA A 142 -13.87 14.22 6.35
N THR A 143 -13.51 15.08 7.31
CA THR A 143 -14.26 15.24 8.58
C THR A 143 -15.24 16.40 8.56
N ASP A 144 -15.16 17.27 7.56
CA ASP A 144 -16.01 18.46 7.40
C ASP A 144 -17.13 18.27 6.37
N THR A 145 -17.12 17.16 5.63
CA THR A 145 -18.07 16.84 4.57
C THR A 145 -18.56 15.41 4.69
N SER A 146 -19.88 15.20 4.54
CA SER A 146 -20.49 13.86 4.58
C SER A 146 -19.78 12.89 3.61
N PRO A 147 -19.42 11.68 4.05
CA PRO A 147 -19.91 10.97 5.25
C PRO A 147 -19.16 11.26 6.56
N TYR A 148 -18.27 12.25 6.62
CA TYR A 148 -17.47 12.57 7.81
C TYR A 148 -16.46 11.47 8.22
N GLU A 149 -16.04 10.67 7.23
CA GLU A 149 -15.12 9.55 7.41
C GLU A 149 -13.80 9.85 6.70
N LEU A 150 -12.67 9.49 7.32
CA LEU A 150 -11.34 9.57 6.70
C LEU A 150 -10.88 8.25 6.10
N SER A 151 -11.71 7.21 6.14
CA SER A 151 -11.39 5.93 5.55
C SER A 151 -12.61 5.29 4.91
N VAL A 152 -12.37 4.40 3.96
CA VAL A 152 -13.42 3.74 3.21
C VAL A 152 -13.00 2.34 2.82
N PHE A 153 -13.82 1.37 3.22
CA PHE A 153 -13.64 -0.04 2.85
C PHE A 153 -14.50 -0.38 1.63
N ARG A 154 -13.92 -1.11 0.68
CA ARG A 154 -14.62 -1.63 -0.51
C ARG A 154 -14.22 -3.07 -0.75
N ILE A 155 -15.21 -3.90 -1.08
CA ILE A 155 -15.03 -5.28 -1.53
C ILE A 155 -15.61 -5.36 -2.94
N ILE A 156 -14.98 -6.11 -3.83
CA ILE A 156 -15.62 -6.49 -5.08
C ILE A 156 -16.53 -7.65 -4.81
N ALA A 157 -17.83 -7.45 -5.03
CA ALA A 157 -18.76 -8.56 -5.07
C ALA A 157 -18.33 -9.49 -6.21
N THR A 158 -17.80 -10.66 -5.87
CA THR A 158 -17.65 -11.76 -6.82
C THR A 158 -19.06 -12.12 -7.31
N MET A 159 -19.33 -11.90 -8.60
CA MET A 159 -20.49 -12.50 -9.27
C MET A 159 -20.31 -14.01 -9.42
#